data_AF-A0A7C7YHT2-F1
#
_entry.id   AF-A0A7C7YHT2-F1
#
_cell.length_a   1.000
_cell.length_b   1.000
_cell.length_c   1.000
_cell.angle_alpha   90.00
_cell.angle_beta   90.00
_cell.angle_gamma   90.00
#
_symmetry.space_group_name_H-M   'P 1'
#
loop_
_entity.id
_entity.type
_entity.pdbx_description
1 polymer ?
#
loop_
_entity_poly.entity_id
_entity_poly.type
_entity_poly.pdbx_seq_one_letter_code
_entity_poly.pdbx_strand_id
1 'polypeptide(L)'
;FFGDRMSAAKEMVEGGPIDFLTGDWLAELTMLILARTQAKRPGAGYARTFVTQMEEVMGTCLDKGIKVVTNAGGLDPDNCAEAVAQVAQKLGLNPT
;
A
#
# COMPACT_ATOMS: atom_id res chain seq x y z
N PHE A 1 -8.21 6.51 7.13
CA PHE A 1 -8.36 5.16 7.69
C PHE A 1 -9.56 4.53 7.00
N PHE A 2 -9.40 3.34 6.40
CA PHE A 2 -10.43 2.69 5.56
C PHE A 2 -11.02 1.42 6.19
N GLY A 3 -10.63 1.08 7.43
CA GLY A 3 -11.16 -0.08 8.17
C GLY A 3 -10.08 -1.06 8.61
N ASP A 4 -8.98 -1.17 7.86
CA ASP A 4 -7.92 -2.14 8.16
C ASP A 4 -7.03 -1.76 9.35
N ARG A 5 -6.62 -2.76 10.13
CA ARG A 5 -5.62 -2.60 11.19
C ARG A 5 -4.28 -2.22 10.56
N MET A 6 -3.68 -1.12 11.00
CA MET A 6 -2.37 -0.69 10.49
C MET A 6 -1.28 -1.76 10.68
N SER A 7 -1.30 -2.45 11.83
CA SER A 7 -0.33 -3.50 12.17
C SER A 7 -0.46 -4.78 11.33
N ALA A 8 -1.55 -4.97 10.58
CA ALA A 8 -1.81 -6.25 9.91
C ALA A 8 -0.70 -6.66 8.94
N ALA A 9 -0.19 -5.74 8.11
CA ALA A 9 0.90 -6.03 7.19
C ALA A 9 2.15 -6.50 7.94
N LYS A 10 2.49 -5.83 9.04
CA LYS A 10 3.65 -6.18 9.88
C LYS A 10 3.49 -7.55 10.52
N GLU A 11 2.33 -7.81 11.13
CA GLU A 11 1.98 -9.11 11.72
C GLU A 11 2.14 -10.25 10.69
N MET A 12 1.71 -10.04 9.45
CA MET A 12 1.82 -11.05 8.38
C MET A 12 3.27 -11.30 7.95
N VAL A 13 4.08 -10.25 7.74
CA VAL A 13 5.48 -10.43 7.27
C VAL A 13 6.41 -10.92 8.37
N GLU A 14 6.10 -10.67 9.65
CA GLU A 14 6.89 -11.13 10.79
C GLU A 14 6.45 -12.50 11.32
N GLY A 15 5.15 -12.82 11.23
CA GLY A 15 4.53 -13.96 11.91
C GLY A 15 4.69 -15.33 11.24
N GLY A 16 4.99 -15.41 9.95
CA GLY A 16 5.14 -16.70 9.26
C GLY A 16 5.73 -16.57 7.86
N PRO A 17 6.22 -17.68 7.28
CA PRO A 17 6.72 -17.66 5.91
C PRO A 17 5.56 -17.46 4.94
N ILE A 18 5.61 -16.38 4.16
CA ILE A 18 4.68 -16.11 3.06
C ILE A 18 5.50 -15.76 1.81
N ASP A 19 5.03 -16.19 0.65
CA ASP A 19 5.62 -15.79 -0.62
C ASP A 19 5.01 -14.47 -1.14
N PHE A 20 3.77 -14.20 -0.75
CA PHE A 20 2.99 -13.05 -1.17
C PHE A 20 2.29 -12.38 0.01
N LEU A 21 2.39 -11.04 0.07
CA LEU A 21 1.54 -10.19 0.90
C LEU A 21 0.49 -9.53 0.01
N THR A 22 -0.78 -9.64 0.40
CA THR A 22 -1.89 -9.00 -0.29
C THR A 22 -2.87 -8.40 0.72
N GLY A 23 -3.75 -7.53 0.23
CA GLY A 23 -4.85 -6.93 0.98
C GLY A 23 -5.92 -6.42 0.03
N ASP A 24 -7.09 -6.13 0.57
CA ASP A 24 -8.22 -5.60 -0.18
C ASP A 24 -8.65 -4.25 0.36
N TRP A 25 -8.52 -3.22 -0.46
CA TRP A 25 -8.90 -1.84 -0.14
C TRP A 25 -10.19 -1.40 -0.83
N LEU A 26 -10.75 -2.19 -1.76
CA LEU A 26 -11.78 -1.73 -2.68
C LEU A 26 -13.17 -2.24 -2.30
N ALA A 27 -13.79 -1.52 -1.37
CA ALA A 27 -15.23 -1.62 -1.08
C ALA A 27 -15.99 -0.43 -1.67
N GLU A 28 -17.32 -0.55 -1.84
CA GLU A 28 -18.19 0.52 -2.37
C GLU A 28 -17.98 1.86 -1.63
N LEU A 29 -17.96 1.83 -0.30
CA LEU A 29 -17.72 3.01 0.52
C LEU A 29 -16.32 3.59 0.29
N THR A 30 -15.28 2.75 0.21
CA THR A 30 -13.91 3.21 -0.04
C THR A 30 -13.81 3.87 -1.41
N MET A 31 -14.42 3.29 -2.44
CA MET A 31 -14.44 3.85 -3.79
C MET A 31 -15.09 5.25 -3.82
N LEU A 32 -16.20 5.46 -3.09
CA LEU A 32 -16.81 6.79 -2.96
C LEU A 32 -15.86 7.79 -2.28
N ILE A 33 -15.13 7.36 -1.25
CA ILE A 33 -14.15 8.21 -0.54
C ILE A 33 -12.97 8.56 -1.46
N LEU A 34 -12.45 7.60 -2.23
CA LEU A 34 -11.37 7.83 -3.19
C LEU A 34 -11.83 8.80 -4.29
N ALA A 35 -13.04 8.63 -4.82
CA ALA A 35 -13.60 9.51 -5.85
C ALA A 35 -13.72 10.96 -5.34
N ARG A 36 -14.25 11.15 -4.13
CA ARG A 36 -14.33 12.48 -3.50
C ARG A 36 -12.96 13.07 -3.20
N THR A 37 -11.97 12.24 -2.87
CA THR A 37 -10.60 12.69 -2.58
C THR A 37 -9.92 13.14 -3.87
N GLN A 38 -10.00 12.35 -4.94
CA GLN A 38 -9.44 12.67 -6.25
C GLN A 38 -10.08 13.93 -6.85
N ALA A 39 -11.40 14.10 -6.72
CA ALA A 39 -12.11 15.28 -7.19
C ALA A 39 -11.64 16.58 -6.49
N LYS A 40 -11.23 16.49 -5.22
CA LYS A 40 -10.70 17.64 -4.45
C LYS A 40 -9.20 17.86 -4.67
N ARG A 41 -8.45 16.77 -4.86
CA ARG A 41 -7.00 16.76 -5.03
C ARG A 41 -6.65 15.73 -6.10
N PRO A 42 -6.45 16.18 -7.35
CA PRO A 42 -5.92 15.31 -8.40
C PRO A 42 -4.64 14.61 -7.93
N GLY A 43 -4.48 13.34 -8.27
CA GLY A 43 -3.34 12.52 -7.84
C GLY A 43 -3.49 11.83 -6.48
N ALA A 44 -4.63 11.98 -5.79
CA ALA A 44 -4.86 11.40 -4.47
C ALA A 44 -5.93 10.28 -4.44
N GLY A 45 -6.21 9.66 -5.58
CA GLY A 45 -7.26 8.64 -5.76
C GLY A 45 -6.91 7.23 -5.29
N TYR A 46 -5.92 7.07 -4.41
CA TYR A 46 -5.42 5.78 -3.92
C TYR A 46 -5.48 5.67 -2.38
N ALA A 47 -5.42 4.45 -1.87
CA ALA A 47 -5.50 4.17 -0.44
C ALA A 47 -4.18 4.52 0.27
N ARG A 48 -4.06 5.75 0.79
CA ARG A 48 -2.84 6.23 1.48
C ARG A 48 -2.34 5.34 2.64
N THR A 49 -3.25 4.61 3.31
CA THR A 49 -2.87 3.70 4.39
C THR A 49 -1.99 2.55 3.91
N PHE A 50 -2.18 2.09 2.66
CA PHE A 50 -1.30 1.09 2.06
C PHE A 50 0.14 1.62 1.93
N VAL A 51 0.32 2.86 1.48
CA VAL A 51 1.66 3.48 1.38
C VAL A 51 2.32 3.58 2.75
N THR A 52 1.56 3.92 3.80
CA THR A 52 2.06 3.89 5.19
C THR A 52 2.46 2.49 5.63
N GLN A 53 1.69 1.45 5.29
CA GLN A 53 2.07 0.07 5.60
C GLN A 53 3.34 -0.35 4.86
N MET A 54 3.48 0.03 3.58
CA MET A 54 4.69 -0.24 2.81
C MET A 54 5.92 0.41 3.42
N GLU A 55 5.80 1.61 3.98
CA GLU A 55 6.90 2.25 4.71
C GLU A 55 7.37 1.41 5.91
N GLU A 56 6.47 0.69 6.57
CA GLU A 56 6.80 -0.18 7.70
C GLU A 56 7.39 -1.54 7.28
N VAL A 57 6.90 -2.14 6.19
CA VAL A 57 7.20 -3.55 5.86
C VAL A 57 8.09 -3.77 4.64
N MET A 58 8.35 -2.75 3.82
CA MET A 58 9.07 -2.92 2.54
C MET A 58 10.45 -3.57 2.69
N GLY A 59 11.23 -3.16 3.70
CA GLY A 59 12.54 -3.76 3.97
C GLY A 59 12.44 -5.25 4.25
N THR A 60 11.57 -5.64 5.19
CA THR A 60 11.30 -7.04 5.53
C THR A 60 10.83 -7.83 4.31
N CYS A 61 9.98 -7.25 3.47
CA CYS A 61 9.53 -7.91 2.25
C CYS A 61 10.69 -8.19 1.30
N LEU A 62 11.58 -7.23 1.08
CA LEU A 62 12.75 -7.41 0.22
C LEU A 62 13.73 -8.44 0.78
N ASP A 63 14.04 -8.36 2.08
CA ASP A 63 14.96 -9.30 2.74
C ASP A 63 14.48 -10.75 2.68
N LYS A 64 13.16 -10.95 2.75
CA LYS A 64 12.52 -12.27 2.72
C LYS A 64 12.07 -12.70 1.31
N GLY A 65 12.23 -11.86 0.29
CA GLY A 65 11.73 -12.13 -1.06
C GLY A 65 10.20 -12.18 -1.18
N ILE A 66 9.47 -11.53 -0.27
CA ILE A 66 8.01 -11.46 -0.27
C ILE A 66 7.55 -10.50 -1.36
N LYS A 67 6.67 -10.97 -2.24
CA LYS A 67 6.04 -10.15 -3.28
C LYS A 67 4.78 -9.49 -2.75
N VAL A 68 4.64 -8.18 -2.96
CA VAL A 68 3.43 -7.46 -2.58
C VAL A 68 2.54 -7.25 -3.80
N VAL A 69 1.29 -7.69 -3.72
CA VAL A 69 0.27 -7.48 -4.76
C VAL A 69 -0.92 -6.79 -4.12
N THR A 70 -1.43 -5.73 -4.74
CA THR A 70 -2.45 -4.88 -4.10
C THR A 70 -3.42 -4.27 -5.11
N ASN A 71 -4.64 -4.00 -4.64
CA ASN A 71 -5.62 -3.15 -5.33
C ASN A 71 -5.72 -1.74 -4.73
N ALA A 72 -4.84 -1.37 -3.80
CA ALA A 72 -4.82 -0.08 -3.11
C ALA A 72 -4.66 1.14 -4.04
N GLY A 73 -4.23 0.93 -5.29
CA GLY A 73 -4.18 1.96 -6.32
C GLY A 73 -5.54 2.61 -6.59
N GLY A 74 -6.64 1.89 -6.39
CA GLY A 74 -8.00 2.44 -6.48
C GLY A 74 -8.27 3.15 -7.80
N LEU A 75 -8.57 4.45 -7.73
CA LEU A 75 -8.87 5.30 -8.88
C LEU A 75 -7.62 5.98 -9.47
N ASP A 76 -6.45 5.77 -8.89
CA ASP A 76 -5.20 6.45 -9.26
C ASP A 76 -3.97 5.56 -9.02
N PRO A 77 -3.86 4.42 -9.72
CA PRO A 77 -2.78 3.46 -9.52
C PRO A 77 -1.39 4.05 -9.83
N ASP A 78 -1.28 4.97 -10.79
CA ASP A 78 -0.01 5.59 -11.17
C ASP A 78 0.57 6.43 -10.03
N ASN A 79 -0.22 7.35 -9.45
CA ASN A 79 0.23 8.13 -8.29
C ASN A 79 0.41 7.25 -7.03
N CYS A 80 -0.31 6.13 -6.92
CA CYS A 80 -0.04 5.15 -5.87
C CYS A 80 1.36 4.53 -6.03
N ALA A 81 1.72 4.13 -7.26
CA ALA A 81 3.03 3.56 -7.56
C ALA A 81 4.15 4.58 -7.31
N GLU A 82 3.96 5.84 -7.71
CA GLU A 82 4.89 6.93 -7.40
C GLU A 82 5.07 7.13 -5.89
N ALA A 83 3.98 7.10 -5.12
CA ALA A 83 4.05 7.23 -3.66
C ALA A 83 4.81 6.07 -3.00
N VAL A 84 4.63 4.83 -3.50
CA VAL A 84 5.40 3.66 -3.05
C VAL A 84 6.88 3.79 -3.44
N ALA A 85 7.19 4.28 -4.65
CA ALA A 85 8.56 4.52 -5.09
C ALA A 85 9.26 5.59 -4.23
N GLN A 86 8.54 6.63 -3.81
CA GLN A 86 9.06 7.63 -2.87
C GLN A 86 9.38 7.04 -1.49
N VAL A 87 8.56 6.09 -1.01
CA VAL A 87 8.86 5.33 0.22
C VAL A 87 10.14 4.52 0.04
N ALA A 88 10.29 3.81 -1.07
CA ALA A 88 11.51 3.06 -1.38
C ALA A 88 12.75 3.96 -1.37
N GLN A 89 12.68 5.10 -2.06
CA GLN A 89 13.76 6.09 -2.08
C GLN A 89 14.10 6.61 -0.68
N LYS A 90 13.09 6.95 0.13
CA LYS A 90 13.27 7.41 1.52
C LYS A 90 13.99 6.38 2.38
N LEU A 91 13.69 5.09 2.18
CA LEU A 91 14.29 3.98 2.92
C LEU A 91 15.63 3.51 2.34
N GLY A 92 16.06 4.05 1.18
CA GLY A 92 17.27 3.59 0.49
C GLY A 92 17.12 2.18 -0.11
N LEU A 93 15.90 1.77 -0.43
CA LEU A 93 15.55 0.45 -0.96
C LEU A 93 15.30 0.51 -2.47
N ASN A 94 15.51 -0.62 -3.16
CA ASN A 94 15.31 -0.76 -4.61
C ASN A 94 14.38 -1.95 -4.92
N PRO A 95 13.06 -1.82 -4.68
CA PRO A 95 12.09 -2.83 -5.12
C PRO A 95 12.05 -2.91 -6.65
N THR A 96 11.92 -4.12 -7.18
CA THR A 96 11.83 -4.44 -8.62
C THR A 96 10.43 -4.31 -9.16
#